data_AF-A0A482ZLV3-F1
#
_entry.id   AF-A0A482ZLV3-F1
#
_cell.length_a   1.000
_cell.length_b   1.000
_cell.length_c   1.000
_cell.angle_alpha   90.00
_cell.angle_beta   90.00
_cell.angle_gamma   90.00
#
_symmetry.space_group_name_H-M   'P 1'
#
loop_
_entity.id
_entity.type
_entity.pdbx_description
1 polymer ?
#
loop_
_entity_poly.entity_id
_entity_poly.type
_entity_poly.pdbx_seq_one_letter_code
_entity_poly.pdbx_strand_id
1 'polypeptide(L)'
;MIKSTLSFVAAFTLAASVMAGGDDRDTGPVESLDSLAPNAERSVGNQAPGKLKLTVGGKLVSINAHIACQSNLGLSESNISIFRKAQAGDYLYNTGPIDSVGTVFSPERWDNYFACVDANGG
;
A
#
# COMPACT_ATOMS: atom_id res chain seq x y z
N MET A 1 55.90 37.81 23.50
CA MET A 1 55.71 39.21 23.08
C MET A 1 54.79 39.19 21.87
N ILE A 2 53.49 39.43 22.08
CA ILE A 2 52.45 39.28 21.03
C ILE A 2 52.17 40.69 20.51
N LYS A 3 52.44 40.92 19.22
CA LYS A 3 52.21 42.22 18.57
C LYS A 3 50.91 42.13 17.78
N SER A 4 49.93 42.94 18.20
CA SER A 4 48.67 43.25 17.52
C SER A 4 48.90 43.71 16.08
N THR A 5 47.95 43.45 15.16
CA THR A 5 46.99 44.46 14.64
C THR A 5 46.13 43.97 13.46
N LEU A 6 44.82 44.13 13.67
CA LEU A 6 43.69 44.51 12.78
C LEU A 6 43.62 44.18 11.27
N SER A 7 42.51 43.49 10.95
CA SER A 7 41.46 43.77 9.94
C SER A 7 41.79 43.78 8.44
N PHE A 8 41.06 42.97 7.65
CA PHE A 8 40.24 43.42 6.51
C PHE A 8 39.30 42.29 6.02
N VAL A 9 38.11 42.71 5.62
CA VAL A 9 36.93 41.94 5.18
C VAL A 9 37.18 41.18 3.87
N ALA A 10 36.67 39.94 3.78
CA ALA A 10 36.11 39.38 2.53
C ALA A 10 35.24 38.16 2.86
N ALA A 11 33.95 38.40 3.12
CA ALA A 11 32.95 37.34 3.06
C ALA A 11 32.73 36.97 1.59
N PHE A 12 33.36 35.90 1.11
CA PHE A 12 32.98 35.25 -0.15
C PHE A 12 32.11 34.05 0.18
N THR A 13 30.80 34.30 0.30
CA THR A 13 29.80 33.24 0.23
C THR A 13 29.79 32.71 -1.20
N LEU A 14 30.41 31.55 -1.43
CA LEU A 14 30.21 30.78 -2.65
C LEU A 14 28.77 30.26 -2.65
N ALA A 15 27.85 31.05 -3.20
CA ALA A 15 26.56 30.55 -3.60
C ALA A 15 26.80 29.62 -4.80
N ALA A 16 26.93 28.33 -4.53
CA ALA A 16 26.81 27.33 -5.58
C ALA A 16 25.36 27.37 -6.06
N SER A 17 25.12 28.08 -7.16
CA SER A 17 23.90 27.99 -7.93
C SER A 17 23.82 26.56 -8.48
N VAL A 18 23.17 25.68 -7.74
CA VAL A 18 22.61 24.45 -8.29
C VAL A 18 21.56 24.89 -9.32
N MET A 19 21.93 24.77 -10.60
CA MET A 19 20.96 24.74 -11.69
C MET A 19 20.41 23.32 -11.71
N ALA A 20 19.46 23.03 -10.82
CA ALA A 20 18.60 21.86 -10.99
C ALA A 20 17.82 22.11 -12.28
N GLY A 21 18.05 21.29 -13.30
CA GLY A 21 17.24 21.28 -14.50
C GLY A 21 15.80 21.05 -14.08
N GLY A 22 14.99 22.11 -14.13
CA GLY A 22 13.56 22.04 -13.95
C GLY A 22 13.00 21.20 -15.09
N ASP A 23 12.58 19.99 -14.77
CA ASP A 23 11.57 19.33 -15.58
C ASP A 23 10.27 20.11 -15.36
N ASP A 24 9.87 20.93 -16.34
CA ASP A 24 8.67 21.78 -16.32
C ASP A 24 7.37 20.96 -16.40
N ARG A 25 7.23 19.88 -15.62
CA ARG A 25 5.99 19.09 -15.54
C ARG A 25 5.02 19.53 -14.44
N ASP A 26 5.42 20.45 -13.56
CA ASP A 26 4.65 20.77 -12.35
C ASP A 26 3.97 22.16 -12.33
N THR A 27 3.90 22.87 -13.46
CA THR A 27 3.07 24.10 -13.53
C THR A 27 1.69 23.82 -14.13
N GLY A 28 1.01 22.81 -13.61
CA GLY A 28 -0.43 22.64 -13.79
C GLY A 28 -1.17 23.28 -12.61
N PRO A 29 -2.39 23.81 -12.80
CA PRO A 29 -3.23 24.22 -11.67
C PRO A 29 -3.34 23.07 -10.67
N VAL A 30 -2.82 23.25 -9.47
CA VAL A 30 -3.18 22.37 -8.35
C VAL A 30 -4.63 22.70 -8.02
N GLU A 31 -5.54 21.93 -8.61
CA GLU A 31 -6.93 21.91 -8.17
C GLU A 31 -6.90 21.67 -6.67
N SER A 32 -7.39 22.65 -5.90
CA SER A 32 -7.50 22.57 -4.46
C SER A 32 -8.21 21.26 -4.12
N LEU A 33 -7.58 20.43 -3.28
CA LEU A 33 -8.07 19.15 -2.76
C LEU A 33 -9.34 19.28 -1.89
N ASP A 34 -10.09 20.37 -2.02
CA ASP A 34 -11.29 20.69 -1.25
C ASP A 34 -12.58 20.14 -1.89
N SER A 35 -12.45 19.19 -2.82
CA SER A 35 -13.61 18.47 -3.37
C SER A 35 -13.31 16.99 -3.67
N LEU A 36 -12.47 16.36 -2.84
CA LEU A 36 -12.71 14.95 -2.55
C LEU A 36 -13.93 14.90 -1.63
N ALA A 37 -15.12 14.88 -2.23
CA ALA A 37 -16.22 14.18 -1.60
C ALA A 37 -15.66 12.84 -1.13
N PRO A 38 -15.74 12.48 0.16
CA PRO A 38 -15.25 11.20 0.62
C PRO A 38 -15.98 10.15 -0.21
N ASN A 39 -15.26 9.53 -1.13
CA ASN A 39 -15.77 8.51 -2.03
C ASN A 39 -16.08 7.30 -1.16
N ALA A 40 -17.30 7.34 -0.62
CA ALA A 40 -17.88 6.36 0.26
C ALA A 40 -16.93 5.96 1.40
N GLU A 41 -17.24 6.48 2.60
CA GLU A 41 -17.36 5.56 3.72
C GLU A 41 -17.83 4.20 3.18
N ARG A 42 -16.99 3.16 3.22
CA ARG A 42 -17.54 1.81 3.34
C ARG A 42 -18.10 1.77 4.75
N SER A 43 -19.23 2.46 4.92
CA SER A 43 -20.09 2.38 6.07
C SER A 43 -20.45 0.91 6.12
N VAL A 44 -19.75 0.17 6.99
CA VAL A 44 -20.27 -1.06 7.58
C VAL A 44 -21.37 -0.60 8.53
N GLY A 45 -22.42 -0.02 7.96
CA GLY A 45 -23.53 0.59 8.63
C GLY A 45 -24.77 0.03 7.96
N ASN A 46 -25.44 -0.88 8.67
CA ASN A 46 -26.80 -1.33 8.40
C ASN A 46 -27.00 -2.39 7.29
N GLN A 47 -26.16 -3.42 7.22
CA GLN A 47 -26.58 -4.67 6.56
C GLN A 47 -26.93 -5.71 7.61
N ALA A 48 -28.19 -6.17 7.55
CA ALA A 48 -28.65 -7.35 8.26
C ALA A 48 -27.61 -8.48 8.13
N PRO A 49 -27.39 -9.30 9.17
CA PRO A 49 -26.29 -10.26 9.25
C PRO A 49 -26.22 -11.28 8.08
N GLY A 50 -27.26 -11.35 7.22
CA GLY A 50 -27.28 -12.16 6.00
C GLY A 50 -26.85 -11.47 4.69
N LYS A 51 -26.45 -10.19 4.66
CA LYS A 51 -26.15 -9.47 3.40
C LYS A 51 -24.78 -8.81 3.29
N LEU A 52 -23.90 -8.98 4.27
CA LEU A 52 -22.55 -8.42 4.21
C LEU A 52 -21.72 -9.18 3.16
N LYS A 53 -21.25 -8.46 2.12
CA LYS A 53 -20.38 -9.01 1.08
C LYS A 53 -19.01 -8.31 1.09
N LEU A 54 -17.96 -9.11 1.18
CA LEU A 54 -16.55 -8.75 1.06
C LEU A 54 -16.17 -8.58 -0.40
N THR A 55 -15.05 -7.91 -0.65
CA THR A 55 -14.43 -7.87 -1.97
C THR A 55 -13.04 -8.51 -1.85
N VAL A 56 -12.85 -9.69 -2.45
CA VAL A 56 -11.61 -10.46 -2.42
C VAL A 56 -11.14 -10.66 -3.86
N GLY A 57 -9.89 -10.29 -4.17
CA GLY A 57 -9.35 -10.43 -5.54
C GLY A 57 -10.21 -9.77 -6.63
N GLY A 58 -10.94 -8.68 -6.31
CA GLY A 58 -11.88 -8.02 -7.22
C GLY A 58 -13.25 -8.72 -7.38
N LYS A 59 -13.48 -9.85 -6.72
CA LYS A 59 -14.78 -10.56 -6.69
C LYS A 59 -15.53 -10.29 -5.39
N LEU A 60 -16.85 -10.36 -5.48
CA LEU A 60 -17.76 -10.00 -4.39
C LEU A 60 -18.18 -11.27 -3.65
N VAL A 61 -17.71 -11.46 -2.42
CA VAL A 61 -17.79 -12.72 -1.66
C VAL A 61 -18.63 -12.59 -0.40
N SER A 62 -19.54 -13.53 -0.11
CA SER A 62 -20.30 -13.52 1.15
C SER A 62 -19.42 -13.85 2.36
N ILE A 63 -19.75 -13.33 3.55
CA ILE A 63 -18.99 -13.65 4.78
C ILE A 63 -18.99 -15.15 5.07
N ASN A 64 -20.13 -15.82 4.88
CA ASN A 64 -20.25 -17.26 5.15
C ASN A 64 -19.37 -18.09 4.20
N ALA A 65 -19.38 -17.78 2.91
CA ALA A 65 -18.50 -18.45 1.95
C ALA A 65 -17.03 -18.16 2.25
N HIS A 66 -16.69 -16.92 2.66
CA HIS A 66 -15.33 -16.59 3.06
C HIS A 66 -14.86 -17.43 4.26
N ILE A 67 -15.66 -17.52 5.34
CA ILE A 67 -15.31 -18.30 6.53
C ILE A 67 -15.15 -19.78 6.18
N ALA A 68 -16.00 -20.32 5.31
CA ALA A 68 -15.93 -21.72 4.86
C ALA A 68 -14.70 -22.01 3.98
N CYS A 69 -14.25 -21.03 3.20
CA CYS A 69 -13.24 -21.23 2.15
C CYS A 69 -11.87 -20.60 2.45
N GLN A 70 -11.71 -19.81 3.51
CA GLN A 70 -10.45 -19.13 3.84
C GLN A 70 -9.26 -20.09 4.01
N SER A 71 -9.51 -21.35 4.38
CA SER A 71 -8.47 -22.38 4.46
C SER A 71 -7.83 -22.69 3.10
N ASN A 72 -8.57 -22.53 2.00
CA ASN A 72 -8.07 -22.74 0.63
C ASN A 72 -7.09 -21.67 0.18
N LEU A 73 -6.91 -20.59 0.95
CA LEU A 73 -5.88 -19.59 0.69
C LEU A 73 -4.46 -20.11 0.93
N GLY A 74 -4.32 -21.29 1.58
CA GLY A 74 -3.05 -22.00 1.68
C GLY A 74 -1.93 -21.18 2.31
N LEU A 75 -2.26 -20.21 3.17
CA LEU A 75 -1.28 -19.33 3.79
C LEU A 75 -0.52 -20.11 4.85
N SER A 76 0.71 -20.51 4.54
CA SER A 76 1.61 -21.11 5.54
C SER A 76 1.87 -20.12 6.69
N GLU A 77 2.18 -20.63 7.88
CA GLU A 77 2.56 -19.79 9.04
C GLU A 77 3.74 -18.87 8.72
N SER A 78 4.68 -19.33 7.90
CA SER A 78 5.79 -18.49 7.40
C SER A 78 5.28 -17.30 6.59
N ASN A 79 4.34 -17.52 5.68
CA ASN A 79 3.74 -16.47 4.87
C ASN A 79 2.90 -15.51 5.70
N ILE A 80 2.14 -16.02 6.68
CA ILE A 80 1.40 -15.18 7.64
C ILE A 80 2.36 -14.26 8.41
N SER A 81 3.49 -14.79 8.89
CA SER A 81 4.51 -14.00 9.59
C SER A 81 5.10 -12.90 8.72
N ILE A 82 5.40 -13.20 7.46
CA ILE A 82 5.91 -12.24 6.48
C ILE A 82 4.89 -11.12 6.24
N PHE A 83 3.61 -11.46 6.00
CA PHE A 83 2.56 -10.45 5.81
C PHE A 83 2.40 -9.55 7.03
N ARG A 84 2.46 -10.09 8.25
CA ARG A 84 2.39 -9.28 9.48
C ARG A 84 3.57 -8.32 9.63
N LYS A 85 4.79 -8.76 9.29
CA LYS A 85 5.99 -7.90 9.28
C LYS A 85 5.86 -6.80 8.23
N ALA A 86 5.36 -7.12 7.05
CA ALA A 86 5.15 -6.16 5.97
C ALA A 86 4.07 -5.13 6.27
N GLN A 87 3.00 -5.56 6.96
CA GLN A 87 1.97 -4.65 7.47
C GLN A 87 2.56 -3.70 8.53
N ALA A 88 3.38 -4.20 9.45
CA ALA A 88 4.00 -3.38 10.50
C ALA A 88 5.05 -2.40 9.94
N GLY A 89 5.68 -2.73 8.81
CA GLY A 89 6.69 -1.89 8.16
C GLY A 89 6.20 -1.04 6.99
N ASP A 90 4.89 -1.03 6.72
CA ASP A 90 4.26 -0.26 5.63
C ASP A 90 4.78 -0.59 4.22
N TYR A 91 5.12 -1.85 3.96
CA TYR A 91 5.53 -2.36 2.64
C TYR A 91 4.70 -3.56 2.18
N LEU A 92 3.47 -3.69 2.70
CA LEU A 92 2.56 -4.81 2.41
C LEU A 92 2.30 -4.97 0.90
N TYR A 93 2.20 -3.87 0.15
CA TYR A 93 1.96 -3.89 -1.30
C TYR A 93 3.10 -4.52 -2.12
N ASN A 94 4.30 -4.61 -1.56
CA ASN A 94 5.48 -5.21 -2.19
C ASN A 94 5.73 -6.66 -1.72
N THR A 95 4.79 -7.23 -0.94
CA THR A 95 4.98 -8.52 -0.26
C THR A 95 4.00 -9.55 -0.82
N GLY A 96 4.54 -10.62 -1.42
CA GLY A 96 3.78 -11.78 -1.89
C GLY A 96 4.00 -13.02 -1.00
N PRO A 97 3.19 -14.07 -1.16
CA PRO A 97 3.49 -15.39 -0.62
C PRO A 97 4.85 -15.87 -1.12
N ILE A 98 5.61 -16.59 -0.29
CA ILE A 98 6.91 -17.15 -0.60
C ILE A 98 6.82 -18.69 -0.58
N ASP A 99 7.40 -19.33 -1.59
CA ASP A 99 7.59 -20.78 -1.70
C ASP A 99 9.09 -21.14 -1.73
N SER A 100 9.44 -22.34 -2.19
CA SER A 100 10.83 -22.80 -2.28
C SER A 100 11.67 -22.09 -3.35
N VAL A 101 11.05 -21.36 -4.29
CA VAL A 101 11.73 -20.69 -5.41
C VAL A 101 11.63 -19.17 -5.36
N GLY A 102 10.79 -18.59 -4.48
CA GLY A 102 10.75 -17.15 -4.23
C GLY A 102 9.35 -16.62 -4.00
N THR A 103 9.12 -15.35 -4.34
CA THR A 103 7.79 -14.74 -4.26
C THR A 103 6.88 -15.28 -5.37
N VAL A 104 5.75 -15.85 -4.96
CA VAL A 104 4.74 -16.39 -5.86
C VAL A 104 3.74 -15.31 -6.21
N PHE A 105 3.86 -14.78 -7.43
CA PHE A 105 2.85 -13.94 -8.06
C PHE A 105 2.10 -14.79 -9.09
N SER A 106 1.20 -15.67 -8.63
CA SER A 106 0.34 -16.44 -9.53
C SER A 106 -1.03 -15.76 -9.69
N PRO A 107 -1.51 -15.55 -10.93
CA PRO A 107 -2.89 -15.13 -11.20
C PRO A 107 -3.91 -16.13 -10.62
N GLU A 108 -3.55 -17.42 -10.58
CA GLU A 108 -4.39 -18.53 -10.15
C GLU A 108 -4.48 -18.67 -8.62
N ARG A 109 -3.83 -17.78 -7.85
CA ARG A 109 -3.79 -17.82 -6.38
C ARG A 109 -5.18 -17.93 -5.77
N TRP A 110 -6.18 -17.32 -6.40
CA TRP A 110 -7.54 -17.30 -5.89
C TRP A 110 -8.41 -18.43 -6.43
N ASP A 111 -7.94 -19.27 -7.34
CA ASP A 111 -8.81 -20.19 -8.09
C ASP A 111 -9.43 -21.25 -7.17
N ASN A 112 -8.62 -21.89 -6.32
CA ASN A 112 -9.13 -22.84 -5.33
C ASN A 112 -10.07 -22.18 -4.31
N TYR A 113 -9.78 -20.93 -3.95
CA TYR A 113 -10.61 -20.15 -3.05
C TYR A 113 -11.96 -19.81 -3.71
N PHE A 114 -11.95 -19.27 -4.92
CA PHE A 114 -13.17 -18.88 -5.65
C PHE A 114 -14.00 -20.10 -6.06
N ALA A 115 -13.39 -21.22 -6.44
CA ALA A 115 -14.10 -22.46 -6.70
C ALA A 115 -14.89 -22.95 -5.46
N CYS A 116 -14.28 -22.87 -4.27
CA CYS A 116 -14.97 -23.17 -3.02
C CYS A 116 -16.08 -22.16 -2.72
N VAL A 117 -15.81 -20.88 -2.93
CA VAL A 117 -16.76 -19.80 -2.68
C VAL A 117 -18.01 -19.96 -3.56
N ASP A 118 -17.82 -20.26 -4.85
CA ASP A 118 -18.90 -20.55 -5.80
C ASP A 118 -19.74 -21.75 -5.35
N ALA A 119 -19.10 -22.80 -4.81
CA ALA A 119 -19.80 -23.95 -4.24
C ALA A 119 -20.58 -23.64 -2.94
N ASN A 120 -20.26 -22.53 -2.25
CA ASN A 120 -20.88 -22.11 -0.99
C ASN A 120 -21.82 -20.89 -1.15
N GLY A 121 -22.24 -20.57 -2.38
CA GLY A 121 -23.23 -19.52 -2.63
C GLY A 121 -22.67 -18.11 -2.78
N GLY A 122 -21.35 -17.99 -3.04
CA GLY A 122 -20.73 -16.79 -3.59
C GLY A 122 -19.87 -15.98 -2.64
#